data_AF-A0A962NYC3-F1
#
_entry.id   AF-A0A962NYC3-F1
#
_cell.length_a   1.000
_cell.length_b   1.000
_cell.length_c   1.000
_cell.angle_alpha   90.00
_cell.angle_beta   90.00
_cell.angle_gamma   90.00
#
_symmetry.space_group_name_H-M   'P 1'
#
loop_
_entity.id
_entity.type
_entity.pdbx_description
1 polymer ?
#
loop_
_entity_poly.entity_id
_entity_poly.type
_entity_poly.pdbx_seq_one_letter_code
_entity_poly.pdbx_strand_id
1 'polypeptide(L)'
;MNIIELERTLWATADKLRANMDAAEYKHIVLGLIFLKYISDTFTARRAELLKRFVDENDEYYFADATPEELQAELEDRDYYREVNVFWVPEAARWDVLLAAAKQPDIGKKIDDALAVIESENPKLKGILDKRYARAQLPDGKLGELVDLVSSIGFGADASQARDILGQIYEYFLGQFASAEGKRGGQFYTPASIVKTLVAVLAPHSGKVYDPCCGSGGMFVQSEKFIEAHGGKLGDVSIYGQESNPTTWRLA
;
A
#
# COMPACT_ATOMS: atom_id res chain seq x y z
N MET A 1 14.23 -10.55 -12.41
CA MET A 1 14.46 -9.12 -12.12
C MET A 1 14.56 -9.01 -10.61
N ASN A 2 15.67 -8.46 -10.09
CA ASN A 2 15.76 -8.22 -8.65
C ASN A 2 14.93 -6.97 -8.27
N ILE A 3 14.67 -6.77 -6.97
CA ILE A 3 13.79 -5.69 -6.51
C ILE A 3 14.29 -4.28 -6.89
N ILE A 4 15.62 -4.08 -6.90
CA ILE A 4 16.26 -2.82 -7.28
C ILE A 4 16.02 -2.48 -8.75
N GLU A 5 16.14 -3.47 -9.64
CA GLU A 5 15.83 -3.31 -11.06
C GLU A 5 14.35 -3.02 -11.28
N LEU A 6 13.48 -3.67 -10.50
CA LEU A 6 12.04 -3.44 -10.55
C LEU A 6 11.70 -1.99 -10.17
N GLU A 7 12.17 -1.51 -9.02
CA GLU A 7 11.99 -0.13 -8.55
C GLU A 7 12.43 0.91 -9.59
N ARG A 8 13.64 0.73 -10.14
CA ARG A 8 14.19 1.63 -11.16
C ARG A 8 13.36 1.62 -12.43
N THR A 9 12.89 0.45 -12.86
CA THR A 9 12.09 0.28 -14.07
C THR A 9 10.71 0.89 -13.90
N LEU A 10 10.06 0.64 -12.75
CA LEU A 10 8.77 1.20 -12.39
C LEU A 10 8.85 2.72 -12.35
N TRP A 11 9.83 3.29 -11.66
CA TRP A 11 10.00 4.74 -11.60
C TRP A 11 10.27 5.36 -12.97
N ALA A 12 11.22 4.81 -13.73
CA ALA A 12 11.56 5.35 -15.05
C ALA A 12 10.37 5.31 -16.02
N THR A 13 9.48 4.34 -15.86
CA THR A 13 8.25 4.25 -16.66
C THR A 13 7.20 5.21 -16.13
N ALA A 14 6.97 5.26 -14.82
CA ALA A 14 6.02 6.17 -14.20
C ALA A 14 6.37 7.65 -14.46
N ASP A 15 7.64 8.05 -14.40
CA ASP A 15 8.06 9.43 -14.66
C ASP A 15 7.82 9.84 -16.13
N LYS A 16 7.95 8.90 -17.08
CA LYS A 16 7.55 9.16 -18.48
C LYS A 16 6.05 9.39 -18.62
N LEU A 17 5.24 8.70 -17.82
CA LEU A 17 3.77 8.83 -17.84
C LEU A 17 3.26 10.11 -17.17
N ARG A 18 4.09 10.75 -16.33
CA ARG A 18 3.78 12.01 -15.65
C ARG A 18 3.50 13.17 -16.62
N ALA A 19 4.11 13.14 -17.81
CA ALA A 19 4.02 14.20 -18.82
C ALA A 19 4.32 15.59 -18.21
N ASN A 20 3.34 16.51 -18.22
CA ASN A 20 3.48 17.87 -17.71
C ASN A 20 3.00 18.05 -16.26
N MET A 21 2.54 16.98 -15.59
CA MET A 21 2.02 17.07 -14.22
C MET A 21 3.15 17.30 -13.21
N ASP A 22 2.89 18.15 -12.21
CA ASP A 22 3.86 18.40 -11.15
C ASP A 22 4.12 17.14 -10.30
N ALA A 23 5.36 16.94 -9.87
CA ALA A 23 5.75 15.78 -9.08
C ALA A 23 4.97 15.69 -7.75
N ALA A 24 4.62 16.83 -7.14
CA ALA A 24 3.88 16.85 -5.89
C ALA A 24 2.42 16.41 -6.04
N GLU A 25 1.82 16.59 -7.23
CA GLU A 25 0.47 16.09 -7.51
C GLU A 25 0.53 14.63 -7.98
N TYR A 26 1.47 14.31 -8.87
CA TYR A 26 1.59 13.00 -9.49
C TYR A 26 1.91 11.89 -8.48
N LYS A 27 2.66 12.20 -7.41
CA LYS A 27 2.99 11.21 -6.36
C LYS A 27 1.75 10.58 -5.72
N HIS A 28 0.67 11.34 -5.55
CA HIS A 28 -0.56 10.83 -4.92
C HIS A 28 -1.26 9.83 -5.81
N ILE A 29 -1.24 10.06 -7.12
CA ILE A 29 -1.84 9.16 -8.12
C ILE A 29 -1.07 7.84 -8.11
N VAL A 30 0.26 7.91 -8.24
CA VAL A 30 1.12 6.72 -8.35
C VAL A 30 1.11 5.92 -7.05
N LEU A 31 1.38 6.55 -5.90
CA LEU A 31 1.40 5.86 -4.62
C LEU A 31 0.02 5.28 -4.31
N GLY A 32 -1.06 6.03 -4.53
CA GLY A 32 -2.42 5.52 -4.31
C GLY A 32 -2.77 4.30 -5.17
N LEU A 33 -2.29 4.22 -6.43
CA LEU A 33 -2.48 3.02 -7.26
C LEU A 33 -1.66 1.83 -6.77
N ILE A 34 -0.43 2.05 -6.32
CA ILE A 34 0.40 1.00 -5.72
C ILE A 34 -0.27 0.48 -4.44
N PHE A 35 -0.84 1.38 -3.61
CA PHE A 35 -1.61 0.99 -2.43
C PHE A 35 -2.80 0.11 -2.82
N LEU A 36 -3.59 0.56 -3.81
CA LEU A 36 -4.78 -0.13 -4.28
C LEU A 36 -4.46 -1.53 -4.81
N LYS A 37 -3.37 -1.66 -5.58
CA LYS A 37 -2.85 -2.96 -6.01
C LYS A 37 -2.49 -3.85 -4.83
N TYR A 38 -1.75 -3.32 -3.86
CA TYR A 38 -1.33 -4.07 -2.68
C TYR A 38 -2.52 -4.60 -1.85
N ILE A 39 -3.49 -3.74 -1.53
CA ILE A 39 -4.66 -4.19 -0.75
C ILE A 39 -5.49 -5.20 -1.53
N SER A 40 -5.59 -5.06 -2.85
CA SER A 40 -6.31 -6.02 -3.68
C SER A 40 -5.56 -7.36 -3.77
N ASP A 41 -4.25 -7.35 -3.94
CA ASP A 41 -3.45 -8.58 -4.03
C ASP A 41 -3.47 -9.36 -2.71
N THR A 42 -3.26 -8.67 -1.60
CA THR A 42 -3.29 -9.28 -0.27
C THR A 42 -4.67 -9.83 0.07
N PHE A 43 -5.75 -9.13 -0.32
CA PHE A 43 -7.10 -9.64 -0.20
C PHE A 43 -7.34 -10.90 -1.06
N THR A 44 -6.93 -10.89 -2.33
CA THR A 44 -7.06 -12.05 -3.23
C THR A 44 -6.24 -13.24 -2.72
N ALA A 45 -5.01 -13.00 -2.26
CA ALA A 45 -4.15 -14.03 -1.68
C ALA A 45 -4.80 -14.64 -0.43
N ARG A 46 -5.35 -13.81 0.46
CA ARG A 46 -6.07 -14.28 1.66
C ARG A 46 -7.32 -15.09 1.31
N ARG A 47 -8.11 -14.68 0.31
CA ARG A 47 -9.23 -15.49 -0.18
C ARG A 47 -8.78 -16.87 -0.67
N ALA A 48 -7.71 -16.92 -1.44
CA ALA A 48 -7.17 -18.17 -1.96
C ALA A 48 -6.59 -19.06 -0.86
N GLU A 49 -6.01 -18.48 0.20
CA GLU A 49 -5.58 -19.19 1.40
C GLU A 49 -6.79 -19.78 2.15
N LEU A 50 -7.80 -18.96 2.46
CA LEU A 50 -9.01 -19.39 3.17
C LEU A 50 -9.71 -20.55 2.46
N LEU A 51 -9.85 -20.49 1.14
CA LEU A 51 -10.41 -21.60 0.35
C LEU A 51 -9.66 -22.92 0.54
N LYS A 52 -8.33 -22.88 0.69
CA LYS A 52 -7.53 -24.08 0.96
C LYS A 52 -7.73 -24.57 2.39
N ARG A 53 -7.80 -23.65 3.35
CA ARG A 53 -7.99 -23.96 4.78
C ARG A 53 -9.38 -24.54 5.05
N PHE A 54 -10.42 -24.02 4.39
CA PHE A 54 -11.79 -24.51 4.52
C PHE A 54 -11.97 -25.96 4.05
N VAL A 55 -11.10 -26.47 3.17
CA VAL A 55 -11.19 -27.85 2.65
C VAL A 55 -10.13 -28.80 3.21
N ASP A 56 -9.24 -28.32 4.07
CA ASP A 56 -8.22 -29.15 4.72
C ASP A 56 -8.73 -29.70 6.05
N GLU A 57 -8.99 -31.01 6.13
CA GLU A 57 -9.49 -31.71 7.32
C GLU A 57 -8.62 -31.53 8.58
N ASN A 58 -7.37 -31.08 8.42
CA ASN A 58 -6.44 -30.84 9.53
C ASN A 58 -6.32 -29.37 9.94
N ASP A 59 -6.99 -28.45 9.24
CA ASP A 59 -6.98 -27.02 9.56
C ASP A 59 -8.12 -26.66 10.53
N GLU A 60 -7.87 -25.67 11.39
CA GLU A 60 -8.88 -25.16 12.32
C GLU A 60 -10.09 -24.52 11.63
N TYR A 61 -9.94 -24.06 10.38
CA TYR A 61 -11.01 -23.49 9.58
C TYR A 61 -11.72 -24.51 8.69
N TYR A 62 -11.44 -25.81 8.85
CA TYR A 62 -12.09 -26.85 8.07
C TYR A 62 -13.62 -26.76 8.15
N PHE A 63 -14.26 -26.58 6.99
CA PHE A 63 -15.70 -26.54 6.85
C PHE A 63 -16.18 -27.86 6.24
N ALA A 64 -16.45 -28.82 7.13
CA ALA A 64 -16.91 -30.16 6.76
C ALA A 64 -18.19 -30.11 5.91
N ASP A 65 -18.19 -30.89 4.83
CA ASP A 65 -19.33 -31.10 3.92
C ASP A 65 -19.90 -29.82 3.25
N ALA A 66 -19.14 -28.72 3.23
CA ALA A 66 -19.58 -27.46 2.65
C ALA A 66 -19.75 -27.54 1.11
N THR A 67 -20.86 -26.99 0.60
CA THR A 67 -21.03 -26.81 -0.85
C THR A 67 -20.16 -25.65 -1.37
N PRO A 68 -19.86 -25.58 -2.68
CA PRO A 68 -19.15 -24.44 -3.25
C PRO A 68 -19.79 -23.08 -2.93
N GLU A 69 -21.13 -23.02 -2.85
CA GLU A 69 -21.88 -21.81 -2.50
C GLU A 69 -21.70 -21.43 -1.03
N GLU A 70 -21.69 -22.40 -0.12
CA GLU A 70 -21.43 -22.19 1.30
C GLU A 70 -20.00 -21.70 1.53
N LEU A 71 -19.02 -22.27 0.83
CA LEU A 71 -17.63 -21.78 0.85
C LEU A 71 -17.52 -20.34 0.36
N GLN A 72 -18.25 -19.95 -0.70
CA GLN A 72 -18.26 -18.58 -1.17
C GLN A 72 -18.93 -17.63 -0.18
N ALA A 73 -20.00 -18.04 0.49
CA ALA A 73 -20.65 -17.25 1.53
C ALA A 73 -19.72 -17.06 2.74
N GLU A 74 -18.99 -18.09 3.13
CA GLU A 74 -18.04 -18.06 4.25
C GLU A 74 -16.88 -17.10 3.99
N LEU A 75 -16.40 -17.02 2.74
CA LEU A 75 -15.39 -16.03 2.33
C LEU A 75 -15.86 -14.57 2.49
N GLU A 76 -17.15 -14.33 2.67
CA GLU A 76 -17.68 -12.99 2.93
C GLU A 76 -17.63 -12.60 4.40
N ASP A 77 -17.21 -13.47 5.32
CA ASP A 77 -16.96 -13.05 6.70
C ASP A 77 -15.70 -12.16 6.79
N ARG A 78 -15.88 -10.95 7.31
CA ARG A 78 -14.83 -9.93 7.42
C ARG A 78 -13.79 -10.28 8.48
N ASP A 79 -14.13 -11.11 9.46
CA ASP A 79 -13.25 -11.40 10.59
C ASP A 79 -12.01 -12.19 10.15
N TYR A 80 -12.15 -13.08 9.15
CA TYR A 80 -11.02 -13.80 8.54
C TYR A 80 -9.94 -12.91 7.91
N TYR A 81 -10.30 -11.68 7.54
CA TYR A 81 -9.37 -10.70 6.97
C TYR A 81 -8.84 -9.78 8.06
N ARG A 82 -9.71 -9.38 8.99
CA ARG A 82 -9.37 -8.50 10.11
C ARG A 82 -8.31 -9.13 11.01
N GLU A 83 -8.40 -10.43 11.29
CA GLU A 83 -7.46 -11.14 12.18
C GLU A 83 -6.01 -11.12 11.71
N VAL A 84 -5.79 -11.04 10.38
CA VAL A 84 -4.46 -10.99 9.75
C VAL A 84 -4.11 -9.59 9.22
N ASN A 85 -4.90 -8.57 9.59
CA ASN A 85 -4.75 -7.18 9.14
C ASN A 85 -4.82 -6.98 7.62
N VAL A 86 -5.65 -7.78 6.93
CA VAL A 86 -5.98 -7.59 5.51
C VAL A 86 -7.23 -6.71 5.39
N PHE A 87 -7.17 -5.70 4.54
CA PHE A 87 -8.33 -4.84 4.27
C PHE A 87 -9.37 -5.58 3.42
N TRP A 88 -10.64 -5.32 3.69
CA TRP A 88 -11.72 -5.85 2.88
C TRP A 88 -11.79 -5.13 1.54
N VAL A 89 -11.80 -5.87 0.42
CA VAL A 89 -11.86 -5.29 -0.93
C VAL A 89 -13.10 -5.81 -1.67
N PRO A 90 -14.14 -4.98 -1.81
CA PRO A 90 -15.34 -5.32 -2.57
C PRO A 90 -15.02 -5.70 -4.01
N GLU A 91 -15.83 -6.56 -4.61
CA GLU A 91 -15.59 -7.09 -5.97
C GLU A 91 -15.38 -5.99 -7.01
N ALA A 92 -16.22 -4.96 -7.01
CA ALA A 92 -16.12 -3.82 -7.92
C ALA A 92 -14.83 -2.99 -7.77
N ALA A 93 -14.13 -3.14 -6.63
CA ALA A 93 -12.91 -2.42 -6.30
C ALA A 93 -11.64 -3.27 -6.41
N ARG A 94 -11.76 -4.56 -6.77
CA ARG A 94 -10.62 -5.45 -6.97
C ARG A 94 -9.80 -5.00 -8.18
N TRP A 95 -8.48 -5.18 -8.09
CA TRP A 95 -7.54 -4.72 -9.10
C TRP A 95 -7.83 -5.26 -10.50
N ASP A 96 -8.18 -6.54 -10.62
CA ASP A 96 -8.46 -7.16 -11.92
C ASP A 96 -9.64 -6.50 -12.65
N VAL A 97 -10.63 -6.00 -11.91
CA VAL A 97 -11.77 -5.26 -12.47
C VAL A 97 -11.32 -3.91 -13.02
N LEU A 98 -10.44 -3.21 -12.29
CA LEU A 98 -9.87 -1.93 -12.71
C LEU A 98 -8.91 -2.09 -13.89
N LEU A 99 -8.10 -3.15 -13.88
CA LEU A 99 -7.19 -3.50 -14.96
C LEU A 99 -7.96 -3.81 -16.26
N ALA A 100 -9.04 -4.58 -16.18
CA ALA A 100 -9.91 -4.84 -17.33
C ALA A 100 -10.53 -3.55 -17.90
N ALA A 101 -10.72 -2.54 -17.06
CA ALA A 101 -11.23 -1.23 -17.44
C ALA A 101 -10.14 -0.19 -17.78
N ALA A 102 -8.85 -0.52 -17.71
CA ALA A 102 -7.75 0.44 -17.79
C ALA A 102 -7.76 1.30 -19.06
N LYS A 103 -8.23 0.73 -20.18
CA LYS A 103 -8.31 1.40 -21.48
C LYS A 103 -9.60 2.22 -21.69
N GLN A 104 -10.51 2.20 -20.72
CA GLN A 104 -11.78 2.93 -20.80
C GLN A 104 -11.57 4.41 -20.44
N PRO A 105 -12.27 5.34 -21.12
CA PRO A 105 -12.09 6.78 -20.89
C PRO A 105 -12.54 7.21 -19.48
N ASP A 106 -13.39 6.44 -18.81
CA ASP A 106 -13.90 6.70 -17.47
C ASP A 106 -13.11 5.97 -16.35
N ILE A 107 -11.92 5.42 -16.65
CA ILE A 107 -11.08 4.70 -15.67
C ILE A 107 -10.82 5.51 -14.39
N GLY A 108 -10.59 6.83 -14.50
CA GLY A 108 -10.38 7.69 -13.34
C GLY A 108 -11.58 7.70 -12.39
N LYS A 109 -12.81 7.71 -12.94
CA LYS A 109 -14.04 7.63 -12.14
C LYS A 109 -14.18 6.26 -11.48
N LYS A 110 -13.88 5.18 -12.20
CA LYS A 110 -13.93 3.83 -11.63
C LYS A 110 -12.96 3.63 -10.47
N ILE A 111 -11.77 4.22 -10.54
CA ILE A 111 -10.81 4.21 -9.44
C ILE A 111 -11.35 5.01 -8.25
N ASP A 112 -11.91 6.21 -8.49
CA ASP A 112 -12.51 7.03 -7.43
C ASP A 112 -13.67 6.29 -6.73
N ASP A 113 -14.55 5.65 -7.51
CA ASP A 113 -15.67 4.85 -7.00
C ASP A 113 -15.16 3.63 -6.20
N ALA A 114 -14.15 2.92 -6.70
CA ALA A 114 -13.53 1.78 -6.00
C ALA A 114 -12.95 2.18 -4.64
N LEU A 115 -12.18 3.28 -4.60
CA LEU A 115 -11.58 3.80 -3.37
C LEU A 115 -12.64 4.27 -2.36
N ALA A 116 -13.76 4.81 -2.83
CA ALA A 116 -14.87 5.20 -1.96
C ALA A 116 -15.52 3.99 -1.28
N VAL A 117 -15.77 2.89 -2.00
CA VAL A 117 -16.35 1.69 -1.40
C VAL A 117 -15.35 0.97 -0.49
N ILE A 118 -14.05 0.95 -0.84
CA ILE A 118 -13.01 0.44 0.06
C ILE A 118 -12.98 1.24 1.37
N GLU A 119 -13.02 2.57 1.30
CA GLU A 119 -13.02 3.42 2.48
C GLU A 119 -14.27 3.21 3.36
N SER A 120 -15.45 2.98 2.76
CA SER A 120 -16.67 2.71 3.54
C SER A 120 -16.63 1.38 4.28
N GLU A 121 -16.00 0.35 3.69
CA GLU A 121 -15.87 -0.98 4.31
C GLU A 121 -14.74 -1.06 5.34
N ASN A 122 -13.78 -0.12 5.28
CA ASN A 122 -12.58 -0.14 6.11
C ASN A 122 -12.45 1.15 6.93
N PRO A 123 -13.00 1.21 8.16
CA PRO A 123 -12.99 2.42 8.98
C PRO A 123 -11.60 3.03 9.22
N LYS A 124 -10.55 2.19 9.24
CA LYS A 124 -9.15 2.61 9.39
C LYS A 124 -8.64 3.46 8.21
N LEU A 125 -9.25 3.37 7.03
CA LEU A 125 -8.85 4.10 5.81
C LEU A 125 -9.61 5.43 5.62
N LYS A 126 -10.54 5.76 6.52
CA LYS A 126 -11.38 6.94 6.41
C LYS A 126 -10.57 8.24 6.39
N GLY A 127 -10.67 8.98 5.29
CA GLY A 127 -9.98 10.25 5.04
C GLY A 127 -8.54 10.10 4.56
N ILE A 128 -8.05 8.87 4.38
CA ILE A 128 -6.66 8.57 3.99
C ILE A 128 -6.52 8.52 2.47
N LEU A 129 -7.44 7.82 1.79
CA LEU A 129 -7.37 7.60 0.35
C LEU A 129 -7.71 8.86 -0.46
N ASP A 130 -6.81 9.27 -1.35
CA ASP A 130 -7.06 10.33 -2.32
C ASP A 130 -7.95 9.81 -3.46
N LYS A 131 -9.05 10.52 -3.76
CA LYS A 131 -10.11 10.11 -4.70
C LYS A 131 -10.31 11.16 -5.78
N ARG A 132 -9.20 11.60 -6.38
CA ARG A 132 -9.18 12.67 -7.39
C ARG A 132 -8.64 12.19 -8.74
N TYR A 133 -8.80 10.90 -9.04
CA TYR A 133 -8.30 10.28 -10.28
C TYR A 133 -9.08 10.76 -11.50
N ALA A 134 -10.40 10.93 -11.41
CA ALA A 134 -11.20 11.49 -12.50
C ALA A 134 -10.88 12.97 -12.81
N ARG A 135 -10.24 13.67 -11.88
CA ARG A 135 -9.84 15.08 -12.01
C ARG A 135 -8.35 15.24 -12.27
N ALA A 136 -7.60 14.15 -12.35
CA ALA A 136 -6.18 14.18 -12.62
C ALA A 136 -5.94 14.81 -14.00
N GLN A 137 -5.09 15.84 -14.06
CA GLN A 137 -4.70 16.50 -15.30
C GLN A 137 -3.65 15.67 -16.06
N LEU A 138 -3.93 14.40 -16.29
CA LEU A 138 -3.11 13.51 -17.11
C LEU A 138 -3.67 13.47 -18.54
N PRO A 139 -2.82 13.38 -19.57
CA PRO A 139 -3.28 13.13 -20.92
C PRO A 139 -4.11 11.85 -21.02
N ASP A 140 -5.06 11.82 -21.96
CA ASP A 140 -5.91 10.66 -22.21
C ASP A 140 -5.08 9.38 -22.38
N GLY A 141 -5.54 8.29 -21.76
CA GLY A 141 -4.88 6.99 -21.78
C GLY A 141 -3.71 6.84 -20.79
N LYS A 142 -3.08 7.92 -20.31
CA LYS A 142 -1.91 7.82 -19.40
C LYS A 142 -2.24 7.20 -18.06
N LEU A 143 -3.43 7.45 -17.53
CA LEU A 143 -3.89 6.79 -16.30
C LEU A 143 -4.07 5.28 -16.51
N GLY A 144 -4.57 4.86 -17.67
CA GLY A 144 -4.65 3.45 -18.06
C GLY A 144 -3.27 2.79 -18.18
N GLU A 145 -2.33 3.45 -18.86
CA GLU A 145 -0.93 2.99 -18.94
C GLU A 145 -0.29 2.86 -17.55
N LEU A 146 -0.65 3.75 -16.60
CA LEU A 146 -0.16 3.68 -15.23
C LEU A 146 -0.76 2.49 -14.46
N VAL A 147 -2.05 2.17 -14.68
CA VAL A 147 -2.67 0.94 -14.17
C VAL A 147 -1.96 -0.29 -14.72
N ASP A 148 -1.70 -0.35 -16.04
CA ASP A 148 -0.96 -1.46 -16.66
C ASP A 148 0.45 -1.60 -16.05
N LEU A 149 1.16 -0.48 -15.84
CA LEU A 149 2.47 -0.46 -15.20
C LEU A 149 2.43 -1.02 -13.78
N VAL A 150 1.52 -0.53 -12.94
CA VAL A 150 1.38 -0.98 -11.55
C VAL A 150 0.98 -2.45 -11.50
N SER A 151 0.25 -2.96 -12.50
CA SER A 151 -0.11 -4.37 -12.61
C SER A 151 1.10 -5.30 -12.79
N SER A 152 2.25 -4.78 -13.22
CA SER A 152 3.50 -5.57 -13.30
C SER A 152 4.12 -5.87 -11.92
N ILE A 153 3.65 -5.19 -10.86
CA ILE A 153 4.07 -5.46 -9.49
C ILE A 153 3.33 -6.70 -8.98
N GLY A 154 4.10 -7.75 -8.71
CA GLY A 154 3.61 -8.93 -8.00
C GLY A 154 3.94 -8.81 -6.52
N PHE A 155 2.93 -8.63 -5.66
CA PHE A 155 3.13 -8.60 -4.21
C PHE A 155 3.27 -9.99 -3.58
N GLY A 156 3.03 -11.06 -4.36
CA GLY A 156 3.16 -12.44 -3.89
C GLY A 156 1.92 -12.92 -3.13
N ALA A 157 1.97 -14.18 -2.68
CA ALA A 157 0.86 -14.82 -1.96
C ALA A 157 0.96 -14.70 -0.43
N ASP A 158 2.13 -14.30 0.08
CA ASP A 158 2.37 -14.13 1.51
C ASP A 158 2.21 -12.66 1.91
N ALA A 159 1.41 -12.40 2.94
CA ALA A 159 1.11 -11.04 3.38
C ALA A 159 2.35 -10.30 3.93
N SER A 160 3.32 -11.02 4.51
CA SER A 160 4.56 -10.41 5.01
C SER A 160 5.46 -10.01 3.85
N GLN A 161 5.65 -10.90 2.88
CA GLN A 161 6.40 -10.62 1.66
C GLN A 161 5.78 -9.45 0.87
N ALA A 162 4.45 -9.41 0.78
CA ALA A 162 3.72 -8.31 0.14
C ALA A 162 3.99 -6.96 0.81
N ARG A 163 3.97 -6.92 2.15
CA ARG A 163 4.29 -5.71 2.94
C ARG A 163 5.73 -5.25 2.70
N ASP A 164 6.69 -6.17 2.65
CA ASP A 164 8.09 -5.83 2.43
C ASP A 164 8.32 -5.22 1.04
N ILE A 165 7.73 -5.84 0.01
CA ILE A 165 7.80 -5.34 -1.37
C ILE A 165 7.14 -3.97 -1.48
N LEU A 166 5.96 -3.80 -0.87
CA LEU A 166 5.27 -2.51 -0.83
C LEU A 166 6.14 -1.44 -0.19
N GLY A 167 6.67 -1.69 1.00
CA GLY A 167 7.48 -0.74 1.75
C GLY A 167 8.71 -0.29 0.97
N GLN A 168 9.41 -1.22 0.32
CA GLN A 168 10.58 -0.90 -0.50
C GLN A 168 10.23 -0.02 -1.72
N ILE A 169 9.19 -0.38 -2.47
CA ILE A 169 8.70 0.41 -3.61
C ILE A 169 8.24 1.79 -3.12
N TYR A 170 7.50 1.86 -2.01
CA TYR A 170 7.02 3.12 -1.43
C TYR A 170 8.16 4.05 -1.01
N GLU A 171 9.11 3.54 -0.23
CA GLU A 171 10.30 4.28 0.22
C GLU A 171 11.08 4.82 -0.99
N TYR A 172 11.28 3.98 -2.02
CA TYR A 172 11.97 4.37 -3.24
C TYR A 172 11.24 5.50 -3.97
N PHE A 173 9.94 5.34 -4.23
CA PHE A 173 9.14 6.35 -4.93
C PHE A 173 9.07 7.66 -4.14
N LEU A 174 8.90 7.61 -2.81
CA LEU A 174 8.93 8.80 -1.96
C LEU A 174 10.28 9.55 -2.06
N GLY A 175 11.40 8.82 -2.04
CA GLY A 175 12.73 9.42 -2.22
C GLY A 175 12.94 10.04 -3.60
N GLN A 176 12.44 9.40 -4.66
CA GLN A 176 12.50 9.93 -6.03
C GLN A 176 11.62 11.19 -6.19
N PHE A 177 10.39 11.17 -5.68
CA PHE A 177 9.51 12.34 -5.70
C PHE A 177 10.07 13.50 -4.89
N ALA A 178 10.62 13.26 -3.71
CA ALA A 178 11.28 14.29 -2.91
C ALA A 178 12.46 14.94 -3.66
N SER A 179 13.24 14.13 -4.38
CA SER A 179 14.34 14.61 -5.22
C SER A 179 13.85 15.44 -6.41
N ALA A 180 12.77 15.00 -7.08
CA ALA A 180 12.18 15.67 -8.22
C ALA A 180 11.47 16.99 -7.86
N GLU A 181 10.83 17.07 -6.68
CA GLU A 181 10.18 18.29 -6.18
C GLU A 181 11.18 19.41 -5.84
N GLY A 182 12.49 19.13 -5.77
CA GLY A 182 13.52 20.12 -5.49
C GLY A 182 13.44 20.78 -4.10
N LYS A 183 12.53 20.31 -3.23
CA LYS A 183 12.35 20.82 -1.87
C LYS A 183 13.46 20.27 -0.98
N ARG A 184 14.49 21.09 -0.73
CA ARG A 184 15.64 20.82 0.16
C ARG A 184 15.28 20.70 1.66
N GLY A 185 14.02 20.46 2.02
CA GLY A 185 13.52 20.52 3.39
C GLY A 185 13.26 19.14 4.00
N GLY A 186 13.81 18.88 5.20
CA GLY A 186 13.57 17.67 6.00
C GLY A 186 12.14 17.48 6.52
N GLN A 187 11.16 18.25 6.03
CA GLN A 187 9.74 18.08 6.35
C GLN A 187 9.03 17.01 5.51
N PHE A 188 9.59 16.62 4.35
CA PHE A 188 8.90 15.71 3.42
C PHE A 188 9.51 14.32 3.34
N TYR A 189 10.84 14.22 3.42
CA TYR A 189 11.56 12.95 3.38
C TYR A 189 12.93 13.10 4.04
N THR A 190 13.24 12.22 5.00
CA THR A 190 14.56 12.13 5.61
C THR A 190 15.31 10.96 4.96
N PRO A 191 16.50 11.17 4.38
CA PRO A 191 17.28 10.11 3.75
C PRO A 191 17.48 8.90 4.66
N ALA A 192 17.38 7.69 4.09
CA ALA A 192 17.47 6.43 4.83
C ALA A 192 18.74 6.30 5.67
N SER A 193 19.87 6.86 5.24
CA SER A 193 21.11 6.85 6.02
C SER A 193 21.00 7.63 7.34
N ILE A 194 20.32 8.78 7.32
CA ILE A 194 20.11 9.61 8.51
C ILE A 194 19.12 8.92 9.45
N VAL A 195 17.99 8.44 8.90
CA VAL A 195 16.96 7.72 9.66
C VAL A 195 17.55 6.48 10.35
N LYS A 196 18.31 5.65 9.62
CA LYS A 196 19.02 4.49 10.19
C LYS A 196 19.96 4.88 11.32
N THR A 197 20.73 5.95 11.13
CA THR A 197 21.67 6.42 12.15
C THR A 197 20.93 6.87 13.41
N LEU A 198 19.88 7.68 13.26
CA LEU A 198 19.11 8.18 14.41
C LEU A 198 18.44 7.04 15.18
N VAL A 199 17.79 6.11 14.48
CA VAL A 199 17.16 4.94 15.12
C VAL A 199 18.20 4.05 15.81
N ALA A 200 19.36 3.82 15.19
CA ALA A 200 20.42 3.02 15.81
C ALA A 200 21.00 3.68 17.06
N VAL A 201 21.09 5.01 17.10
CA VAL A 201 21.51 5.77 18.29
C VAL A 201 20.47 5.69 19.41
N LEU A 202 19.18 5.78 19.07
CA LEU A 202 18.08 5.70 20.03
C LEU A 202 17.85 4.27 20.54
N ALA A 203 18.14 3.27 19.72
CA ALA A 203 17.97 1.84 19.99
C ALA A 203 16.61 1.49 20.64
N PRO A 204 15.47 1.74 19.95
CA PRO A 204 14.17 1.43 20.50
C PRO A 204 13.98 -0.09 20.57
N HIS A 205 13.79 -0.62 21.79
CA HIS A 205 13.49 -2.04 22.01
C HIS A 205 12.09 -2.29 22.58
N SER A 206 11.53 -1.32 23.30
CA SER A 206 10.16 -1.38 23.83
C SER A 206 9.65 0.02 24.18
N GLY A 207 8.34 0.14 24.41
CA GLY A 207 7.73 1.36 24.92
C GLY A 207 7.07 2.21 23.83
N LYS A 208 7.22 3.53 23.92
CA LYS A 208 6.53 4.47 23.02
C LYS A 208 7.54 5.19 22.13
N VAL A 209 7.40 5.04 20.82
CA VAL A 209 8.14 5.81 19.82
C VAL A 209 7.25 6.97 19.40
N TYR A 210 7.75 8.20 19.54
CA TYR A 210 7.00 9.40 19.18
C TYR A 210 7.82 10.30 18.25
N ASP A 211 7.23 10.66 17.12
CA ASP A 211 7.77 11.68 16.21
C ASP A 211 6.73 12.81 16.02
N PRO A 212 6.97 14.01 16.57
CA PRO A 212 6.03 15.13 16.49
C PRO A 212 5.93 15.77 15.09
N CYS A 213 6.81 15.41 14.16
CA CYS A 213 6.87 15.93 12.79
C CYS A 213 7.22 14.79 11.83
N CYS A 214 6.41 13.72 11.84
CA CYS A 214 6.78 12.43 11.29
C CYS A 214 6.97 12.39 9.78
N GLY A 215 6.57 13.45 9.05
CA GLY A 215 6.63 13.46 7.59
C GLY A 215 5.86 12.27 7.04
N SER A 216 6.48 11.52 6.13
CA SER A 216 5.94 10.27 5.57
C SER A 216 6.16 9.03 6.45
N GLY A 217 6.45 9.17 7.74
CA GLY A 217 6.57 8.04 8.67
C GLY A 217 7.87 7.24 8.60
N GLY A 218 8.91 7.71 7.90
CA GLY A 218 10.14 6.94 7.67
C GLY A 218 10.87 6.49 8.95
N MET A 219 10.80 7.30 10.02
CA MET A 219 11.39 6.95 11.33
C MET A 219 10.69 5.75 11.98
N PHE A 220 9.38 5.58 11.75
CA PHE A 220 8.59 4.47 12.28
C PHE A 220 8.96 3.15 11.61
N VAL A 221 8.98 3.15 10.27
CA VAL A 221 9.39 1.99 9.48
C VAL A 221 10.79 1.51 9.87
N GLN A 222 11.73 2.45 10.05
CA GLN A 222 13.08 2.08 10.47
C GLN A 222 13.17 1.60 11.92
N SER A 223 12.30 2.09 12.80
CA SER A 223 12.23 1.63 14.20
C SER A 223 11.77 0.17 14.26
N GLU A 224 10.75 -0.20 13.49
CA GLU A 224 10.31 -1.61 13.39
C GLU A 224 11.40 -2.51 12.80
N LYS A 225 12.03 -2.09 11.68
CA LYS A 225 13.18 -2.79 11.09
C LYS A 225 14.33 -2.98 12.08
N PHE A 226 14.60 -1.98 12.94
CA PHE A 226 15.61 -2.09 13.98
C PHE A 226 15.24 -3.14 15.03
N ILE A 227 14.00 -3.14 15.51
CA ILE A 227 13.50 -4.10 16.51
C ILE A 227 13.61 -5.53 15.97
N GLU A 228 13.14 -5.78 14.76
CA GLU A 228 13.22 -7.10 14.11
C GLU A 228 14.68 -7.56 13.96
N ALA A 229 15.57 -6.69 13.49
CA ALA A 229 17.00 -7.01 13.34
C ALA A 229 17.71 -7.33 14.67
N HIS A 230 17.14 -6.94 15.80
CA HIS A 230 17.66 -7.19 17.15
C HIS A 230 16.82 -8.23 17.92
N GLY A 231 16.00 -9.01 17.24
CA GLY A 231 15.26 -10.15 17.81
C GLY A 231 13.98 -9.79 18.55
N GLY A 232 13.51 -8.54 18.45
CA GLY A 232 12.19 -8.13 18.92
C GLY A 232 11.08 -8.47 17.92
N LYS A 233 9.84 -8.11 18.27
CA LYS A 233 8.63 -8.38 17.49
C LYS A 233 7.83 -7.11 17.22
N LEU A 234 7.06 -7.12 16.13
CA LEU A 234 6.02 -6.13 15.88
C LEU A 234 5.06 -6.07 17.08
N GLY A 235 4.82 -4.86 17.58
CA GLY A 235 4.01 -4.62 18.79
C GLY A 235 4.80 -4.42 20.08
N ASP A 236 6.12 -4.68 20.10
CA ASP A 236 6.97 -4.35 21.27
C ASP A 236 7.03 -2.84 21.53
N VAL A 237 6.77 -2.03 20.50
CA VAL A 237 6.62 -0.58 20.58
C VAL A 237 5.23 -0.13 20.14
N SER A 238 4.75 0.94 20.77
CA SER A 238 3.59 1.71 20.32
C SER A 238 4.08 2.97 19.59
N ILE A 239 3.54 3.19 18.39
CA ILE A 239 3.95 4.29 17.50
C ILE A 239 2.97 5.45 17.62
N TYR A 240 3.49 6.65 17.82
CA TYR A 240 2.74 7.89 17.87
C TYR A 240 3.38 8.91 16.92
N GLY A 241 2.57 9.60 16.13
CA GLY A 241 3.07 10.57 15.16
C GLY A 241 2.16 11.78 15.04
N GLN A 242 2.75 12.92 14.68
CA GLN A 242 2.01 14.10 14.27
C GLN A 242 2.61 14.66 12.97
N GLU A 243 1.74 15.06 12.06
CA GLU A 243 2.11 15.75 10.83
C GLU A 243 1.11 16.88 10.57
N SER A 244 1.64 18.06 10.28
CA SER A 244 0.86 19.28 10.07
C SER A 244 0.27 19.36 8.66
N ASN A 245 0.97 18.80 7.68
CA ASN A 245 0.56 18.81 6.28
C ASN A 245 -0.43 17.65 6.03
N PRO A 246 -1.72 17.92 5.71
CA PRO A 246 -2.71 16.87 5.54
C PRO A 246 -2.37 15.87 4.43
N THR A 247 -1.64 16.34 3.43
CA THR A 247 -1.25 15.54 2.27
C THR A 247 -0.09 14.60 2.61
N THR A 248 0.88 15.07 3.40
CA THR A 248 1.98 14.23 3.91
C THR A 248 1.47 13.25 4.98
N TRP A 249 0.53 13.68 5.83
CA TRP A 249 -0.08 12.84 6.86
C TRP A 249 -0.75 11.58 6.30
N ARG A 250 -1.35 11.66 5.10
CA ARG A 250 -1.93 10.49 4.42
C ARG A 250 -0.91 9.52 3.84
N LEU A 251 0.34 9.97 3.67
CA LEU A 251 1.43 9.14 3.15
C LEU A 251 2.15 8.38 4.27
N ALA A 252 2.05 8.87 5.51
CA ALA A 252 2.56 8.21 6.71
C ALA A 252 1.63 7.08 7.16
#